data_AF-A0A0K8TKZ8-F1
#
_entry.id   AF-A0A0K8TKZ8-F1
#
_cell.length_a   1.000
_cell.length_b   1.000
_cell.length_c   1.000
_cell.angle_alpha   90.00
_cell.angle_beta   90.00
_cell.angle_gamma   90.00
#
_symmetry.space_group_name_H-M   'P 1'
#
loop_
_entity.id
_entity.type
_entity.pdbx_description
1 polymer ?
#
loop_
_entity_poly.entity_id
_entity_poly.type
_entity_poly.pdbx_seq_one_letter_code
_entity_poly.pdbx_strand_id
1 'polypeptide(L)'
;LRACNNNVDQAVQYIMERREKKSIARKRAREERKLEKKSNKSDGWVNPRTAHTLVQMGYDEGYVFAALRKTDNDLYQALDYLTNRRDELVPEKLENVTVNQDLVEAVVKMGFNPEMAKIALELALNNSTKAIEMLLQSQSGTDFAAGLQSVITGTDNSNNPTLPSTSNSTQEGATLNEQIKSRLKNEVEAMKAYDRFAQDLTEEDDEYLDLTLDQEEQLLFQYIKYVD
;
A
#
# COMPACT_ATOMS: atom_id res chain seq x y z
N LEU A 1 45.32 -16.65 -15.43
CA LEU A 1 46.67 -17.18 -15.13
C LEU A 1 47.30 -16.53 -13.89
N ARG A 2 47.28 -15.19 -13.73
CA ARG A 2 47.85 -14.50 -12.54
C ARG A 2 47.24 -14.98 -11.20
N ALA A 3 45.93 -15.17 -11.12
CA ALA A 3 45.23 -15.63 -9.91
C ALA A 3 45.40 -17.13 -9.56
N CYS A 4 45.93 -17.94 -10.48
CA CYS A 4 46.07 -19.39 -10.32
C CYS A 4 47.53 -19.82 -10.53
N ASN A 5 48.49 -18.95 -10.19
CA ASN A 5 49.94 -19.18 -10.27
C ASN A 5 50.39 -19.84 -11.59
N ASN A 6 49.92 -19.31 -12.73
CA ASN A 6 50.25 -19.80 -14.08
C ASN A 6 49.83 -21.25 -14.39
N ASN A 7 49.03 -21.89 -13.54
CA ASN A 7 48.48 -23.21 -13.80
C ASN A 7 47.24 -23.12 -14.68
N VAL A 8 47.31 -23.72 -15.87
CA VAL A 8 46.27 -23.64 -16.91
C VAL A 8 44.99 -24.33 -16.44
N ASP A 9 45.08 -25.50 -15.81
CA ASP A 9 43.91 -26.28 -15.39
C ASP A 9 43.14 -25.58 -14.27
N GLN A 10 43.86 -25.03 -13.28
CA GLN A 10 43.24 -24.24 -12.22
C GLN A 10 42.64 -22.92 -12.75
N ALA A 11 43.26 -22.32 -13.77
CA ALA A 11 42.72 -21.11 -14.39
C ALA A 11 41.41 -21.39 -15.14
N VAL A 12 41.31 -22.53 -15.83
CA VAL A 12 40.05 -22.95 -16.49
C VAL A 12 38.96 -23.17 -15.45
N GLN A 13 39.27 -23.85 -14.35
CA GLN A 13 38.31 -24.10 -13.27
C GLN A 13 37.85 -22.81 -12.59
N TYR A 14 38.76 -21.86 -12.35
CA TYR A 14 38.44 -20.54 -11.80
C TYR A 14 37.55 -19.71 -12.76
N ILE A 15 37.79 -19.78 -14.07
CA ILE A 15 36.95 -19.10 -15.07
C ILE A 15 35.55 -19.71 -15.09
N MET A 16 35.43 -21.04 -15.03
CA MET A 16 34.15 -21.73 -14.96
C MET A 16 33.37 -21.33 -13.70
N GLU A 17 34.01 -21.37 -12.53
CA GLU A 17 33.39 -21.02 -11.26
C GLU A 17 32.94 -19.54 -11.23
N ARG A 18 33.78 -18.61 -11.71
CA ARG A 18 33.43 -17.18 -11.76
C ARG A 18 32.28 -16.90 -12.72
N ARG A 19 32.23 -17.62 -13.84
CA ARG A 19 31.14 -17.51 -14.83
C ARG A 19 29.84 -18.08 -14.27
N GLU A 20 29.90 -19.19 -13.54
CA GLU A 20 28.77 -19.77 -12.83
C GLU A 20 28.24 -18.83 -11.75
N LYS A 21 29.10 -18.31 -10.87
CA LYS A 21 28.74 -17.32 -9.84
C LYS A 21 28.05 -16.10 -10.45
N LYS A 22 28.60 -15.56 -11.55
CA LYS A 22 28.00 -14.42 -12.27
C LYS A 22 26.64 -14.76 -12.89
N SER A 23 26.47 -15.99 -13.40
CA SER A 23 25.19 -16.47 -13.93
C SER A 23 24.14 -16.62 -12.83
N ILE A 24 24.50 -17.20 -11.68
CA ILE A 24 23.62 -17.36 -10.52
C ILE A 24 23.20 -16.01 -9.97
N ALA A 25 24.14 -15.07 -9.77
CA ALA A 25 23.84 -13.72 -9.31
C ALA A 25 22.87 -12.99 -10.26
N ARG A 26 23.10 -13.08 -11.58
CA ARG A 26 22.19 -12.50 -12.59
C ARG A 26 20.80 -13.15 -12.57
N LYS A 27 20.72 -14.47 -12.40
CA LYS A 27 19.45 -15.19 -12.31
C LYS A 27 18.66 -14.77 -11.08
N ARG A 28 19.33 -14.72 -9.92
CA ARG A 28 18.75 -14.25 -8.65
C ARG A 28 18.25 -12.81 -8.74
N ALA A 29 19.08 -11.88 -9.22
CA ALA A 29 18.69 -10.48 -9.41
C ALA A 29 17.51 -10.32 -10.39
N ARG A 30 17.40 -11.18 -11.41
CA ARG A 30 16.25 -11.17 -12.34
C ARG A 30 14.97 -11.68 -11.68
N GLU A 31 15.07 -12.69 -10.81
CA GLU A 31 13.94 -13.22 -10.05
C GLU A 31 13.46 -12.23 -8.99
N GLU A 32 14.38 -11.58 -8.29
CA GLU A 32 14.11 -10.52 -7.31
C GLU A 32 13.41 -9.32 -7.95
N ARG A 33 13.93 -8.78 -9.06
CA ARG A 33 13.26 -7.71 -9.83
C ARG A 33 11.86 -8.09 -10.32
N LYS A 34 11.60 -9.38 -10.56
CA LYS A 34 10.25 -9.84 -10.95
C LYS A 34 9.34 -9.90 -9.73
N LEU A 35 9.84 -10.28 -8.56
CA LEU A 35 9.09 -10.33 -7.32
C LEU A 35 8.73 -8.92 -6.86
N GLU A 36 9.67 -7.98 -6.86
CA GLU A 36 9.43 -6.57 -6.53
C GLU A 36 8.39 -5.94 -7.45
N LYS A 37 8.49 -6.19 -8.76
CA LYS A 37 7.49 -5.70 -9.73
C LYS A 37 6.10 -6.28 -9.52
N LYS A 38 6.00 -7.49 -8.94
CA LYS A 38 4.70 -8.10 -8.60
C LYS A 38 4.19 -7.61 -7.25
N SER A 39 5.06 -7.46 -6.27
CA SER A 39 4.74 -6.92 -4.93
C SER A 39 4.23 -5.49 -5.02
N ASN A 40 4.83 -4.65 -5.85
CA ASN A 40 4.33 -3.30 -6.13
C ASN A 40 3.00 -3.28 -6.90
N LYS A 41 2.55 -4.43 -7.37
CA LYS A 41 1.32 -4.62 -8.15
C LYS A 41 0.25 -5.40 -7.39
N SER A 42 0.58 -5.92 -6.21
CA SER A 42 -0.30 -6.77 -5.43
C SER A 42 -0.56 -6.13 -4.09
N ASP A 43 -1.80 -5.68 -3.97
CA ASP A 43 -2.61 -5.79 -2.76
C ASP A 43 -2.53 -4.61 -1.79
N GLY A 44 -3.35 -3.59 -2.07
CA GLY A 44 -3.83 -2.66 -1.06
C GLY A 44 -2.95 -1.45 -0.77
N TRP A 45 -1.75 -1.36 -1.35
CA TRP A 45 -0.94 -0.15 -1.20
C TRP A 45 -1.56 1.01 -1.98
N VAL A 46 -2.13 1.98 -1.26
CA VAL A 46 -2.67 3.21 -1.83
C VAL A 46 -1.67 4.35 -1.67
N ASN A 47 -1.36 5.07 -2.75
CA ASN A 47 -0.45 6.21 -2.71
C ASN A 47 -1.10 7.37 -1.93
N PRO A 48 -0.51 7.82 -0.80
CA PRO A 48 -1.11 8.84 0.05
C PRO A 48 -1.22 10.20 -0.66
N ARG A 49 -0.36 10.48 -1.64
CA ARG A 49 -0.39 11.74 -2.40
C ARG A 49 -1.61 11.79 -3.32
N THR A 50 -1.90 10.73 -4.06
CA THR A 50 -3.05 10.66 -4.97
C THR A 50 -4.36 10.60 -4.18
N ALA A 51 -4.37 9.87 -3.06
CA ALA A 51 -5.49 9.87 -2.13
C ALA A 51 -5.77 11.28 -1.59
N HIS A 52 -4.76 11.97 -1.09
CA HIS A 52 -4.92 13.33 -0.57
C HIS A 52 -5.42 14.31 -1.63
N THR A 53 -4.94 14.22 -2.88
CA THR A 53 -5.45 15.08 -3.95
C THR A 53 -6.92 14.85 -4.26
N LEU A 54 -7.40 13.59 -4.26
CA LEU A 54 -8.81 13.29 -4.50
C LEU A 54 -9.69 13.74 -3.32
N VAL A 55 -9.21 13.57 -2.08
CA VAL A 55 -9.90 14.08 -0.89
C VAL A 55 -9.98 15.61 -0.92
N GLN A 56 -8.91 16.29 -1.34
CA GLN A 56 -8.89 17.74 -1.51
C GLN A 56 -9.86 18.23 -2.62
N MET A 57 -10.14 17.39 -3.62
CA MET A 57 -11.19 17.65 -4.61
C MET A 57 -12.61 17.48 -4.05
N GLY A 58 -12.76 16.96 -2.82
CA GLY A 58 -14.04 16.79 -2.13
C GLY A 58 -14.63 15.38 -2.20
N TYR A 59 -13.86 14.38 -2.65
CA TYR A 59 -14.29 12.99 -2.65
C TYR A 59 -14.09 12.34 -1.27
N ASP A 60 -15.02 11.47 -0.88
CA ASP A 60 -14.96 10.80 0.44
C ASP A 60 -13.82 9.78 0.50
N GLU A 61 -13.10 9.79 1.62
CA GLU A 61 -11.88 9.00 1.84
C GLU A 61 -12.12 7.51 1.59
N GLY A 62 -13.25 6.97 2.08
CA GLY A 62 -13.57 5.55 1.92
C GLY A 62 -13.68 5.10 0.46
N TYR A 63 -14.28 5.93 -0.39
CA TYR A 63 -14.40 5.64 -1.82
C TYR A 63 -13.10 5.89 -2.57
N VAL A 64 -12.32 6.89 -2.16
CA VAL A 64 -11.01 7.20 -2.75
C VAL A 64 -10.03 6.04 -2.58
N PHE A 65 -9.97 5.44 -1.38
CA PHE A 65 -9.12 4.28 -1.13
C PHE A 65 -9.57 3.05 -1.94
N ALA A 66 -10.87 2.80 -2.01
CA ALA A 66 -11.43 1.70 -2.82
C ALA A 66 -11.15 1.88 -4.32
N ALA A 67 -11.29 3.11 -4.83
CA ALA A 67 -11.02 3.44 -6.22
C ALA A 67 -9.53 3.29 -6.55
N LEU A 68 -8.65 3.87 -5.75
CA LEU A 68 -7.20 3.79 -5.98
C LEU A 68 -6.64 2.37 -5.87
N ARG A 69 -7.25 1.51 -5.05
CA ARG A 69 -6.90 0.08 -4.97
C ARG A 69 -7.33 -0.68 -6.24
N LYS A 70 -8.47 -0.31 -6.85
CA LYS A 70 -8.92 -0.90 -8.12
C LYS A 70 -8.16 -0.37 -9.34
N THR A 71 -7.63 0.85 -9.27
CA THR A 71 -6.96 1.52 -10.40
C THR A 71 -5.44 1.56 -10.29
N ASP A 72 -4.85 0.72 -9.43
CA ASP A 72 -3.40 0.65 -9.21
C ASP A 72 -2.74 2.03 -8.97
N ASN A 73 -3.41 2.90 -8.20
CA ASN A 73 -2.98 4.26 -7.87
C ASN A 73 -2.95 5.28 -9.02
N ASP A 74 -3.61 5.03 -10.15
CA ASP A 74 -3.79 6.03 -11.20
C ASP A 74 -4.91 7.03 -10.82
N LEU A 75 -4.56 8.33 -10.81
CA LEU A 75 -5.46 9.43 -10.48
C LEU A 75 -6.63 9.55 -11.46
N TYR A 76 -6.37 9.48 -12.77
CA TYR A 76 -7.39 9.74 -13.79
C TYR A 76 -8.39 8.59 -13.87
N GLN A 77 -7.88 7.35 -13.78
CA GLN A 77 -8.72 6.17 -13.68
C GLN A 77 -9.52 6.19 -12.39
N ALA A 78 -8.90 6.53 -11.25
CA ALA A 78 -9.63 6.63 -9.98
C ALA A 78 -10.75 7.67 -10.05
N LEU A 79 -10.53 8.79 -10.72
CA LEU A 79 -11.55 9.82 -10.93
C LEU A 79 -12.72 9.30 -11.77
N ASP A 80 -12.45 8.60 -12.88
CA ASP A 80 -13.49 7.98 -13.73
C ASP A 80 -14.31 6.95 -12.95
N TYR A 81 -13.66 6.14 -12.10
CA TYR A 81 -14.35 5.21 -11.21
C TYR A 81 -15.21 5.94 -10.16
N LEU A 82 -14.71 7.03 -9.58
CA LEU A 82 -15.44 7.84 -8.60
C LEU A 82 -16.65 8.57 -9.21
N THR A 83 -16.58 8.98 -10.47
CA THR A 83 -17.66 9.71 -11.14
C THR A 83 -18.69 8.80 -11.81
N ASN A 84 -18.23 7.74 -12.49
CA ASN A 84 -19.08 6.92 -13.35
C ASN A 84 -19.50 5.59 -12.71
N ARG A 85 -18.73 5.08 -11.74
CA ARG A 85 -18.89 3.75 -11.15
C ARG A 85 -18.90 3.78 -9.63
N ARG A 86 -19.49 4.83 -9.04
CA ARG A 86 -19.56 5.01 -7.58
C ARG A 86 -20.29 3.86 -6.89
N ASP A 87 -21.31 3.28 -7.53
CA ASP A 87 -22.09 2.17 -6.97
C ASP A 87 -21.32 0.84 -6.95
N GLU A 88 -20.30 0.68 -7.81
CA GLU A 88 -19.39 -0.48 -7.81
C GLU A 88 -18.27 -0.35 -6.76
N LEU A 89 -18.09 0.84 -6.18
CA LEU A 89 -17.11 1.13 -5.15
C LEU A 89 -17.75 0.94 -3.77
N VAL A 90 -17.78 -0.30 -3.30
CA VAL A 90 -18.19 -0.59 -1.93
C VAL A 90 -17.13 0.01 -0.98
N PRO A 91 -17.50 0.94 -0.08
CA PRO A 91 -16.58 1.40 0.96
C PRO A 91 -16.14 0.20 1.79
N GLU A 92 -14.84 0.09 2.07
CA GLU A 92 -14.28 -0.96 2.95
C GLU A 92 -14.93 -1.01 4.34
N LYS A 93 -15.59 0.08 4.76
CA LYS A 93 -16.41 0.13 5.98
C LYS A 93 -17.65 -0.78 5.94
N LEU A 94 -18.14 -1.18 4.77
CA LEU A 94 -19.32 -2.05 4.61
C LEU A 94 -18.96 -3.53 4.45
N GLU A 95 -17.78 -3.87 3.91
CA GLU A 95 -17.40 -5.26 3.62
C GLU A 95 -17.15 -6.13 4.86
N ASN A 96 -16.87 -5.53 6.02
CA ASN A 96 -16.47 -6.26 7.22
C ASN A 96 -17.58 -6.41 8.29
N VAL A 97 -18.82 -6.01 8.03
CA VAL A 97 -19.90 -6.15 9.03
C VAL A 97 -20.56 -7.52 8.90
N THR A 98 -19.83 -8.56 9.29
CA THR A 98 -20.48 -9.81 9.68
C THR A 98 -21.30 -9.49 10.92
N VAL A 99 -22.63 -9.50 10.78
CA VAL A 99 -23.55 -9.17 11.88
C VAL A 99 -23.29 -10.16 13.02
N ASN A 100 -22.88 -9.66 14.18
CA ASN A 100 -22.62 -10.50 15.35
C ASN A 100 -23.95 -11.04 15.86
N GLN A 101 -24.17 -12.35 15.67
CA GLN A 101 -25.40 -13.04 16.06
C GLN A 101 -25.73 -12.84 17.55
N ASP A 102 -24.71 -12.79 18.42
CA ASP A 102 -24.87 -12.55 19.87
C ASP A 102 -25.48 -11.17 20.16
N LEU A 103 -25.13 -10.15 19.37
CA LEU A 103 -25.67 -8.80 19.51
C LEU A 103 -27.10 -8.73 18.99
N VAL A 104 -27.42 -9.45 17.91
CA VAL A 104 -28.80 -9.60 17.42
C VAL A 104 -29.66 -10.24 18.50
N GLU A 105 -29.20 -11.31 19.14
CA GLU A 105 -29.92 -11.96 20.23
C GLU A 105 -30.13 -11.04 21.44
N ALA A 106 -29.13 -10.23 21.79
CA ALA A 106 -29.27 -9.25 22.86
C ALA A 106 -30.36 -8.22 22.53
N VAL A 107 -30.39 -7.71 21.30
CA VAL A 107 -31.39 -6.74 20.83
C VAL A 107 -32.79 -7.37 20.74
N VAL A 108 -32.89 -8.63 20.32
CA VAL A 108 -34.16 -9.38 20.30
C VAL A 108 -34.67 -9.64 21.73
N LYS A 109 -33.79 -9.93 22.69
CA LYS A 109 -34.17 -10.07 24.12
C LYS A 109 -34.74 -8.77 24.71
N MET A 110 -34.38 -7.61 24.15
CA MET A 110 -34.97 -6.32 24.54
C MET A 110 -36.36 -6.07 23.91
N GLY A 111 -36.87 -6.99 23.08
CA GLY A 111 -38.21 -6.95 22.51
C GLY A 111 -38.29 -6.38 21.09
N PHE A 112 -37.15 -6.13 20.44
CA PHE A 112 -37.10 -5.66 19.06
C PHE A 112 -37.21 -6.81 18.05
N ASN A 113 -37.75 -6.53 16.86
CA ASN A 113 -37.90 -7.53 15.80
C ASN A 113 -36.52 -7.98 15.28
N PRO A 114 -36.27 -9.30 15.10
CA PRO A 114 -34.97 -9.82 14.64
C PRO A 114 -34.52 -9.29 13.28
N GLU A 115 -35.44 -9.06 12.35
CA GLU A 115 -35.09 -8.54 11.02
C GLU A 115 -34.66 -7.06 11.11
N MET A 116 -35.36 -6.28 11.93
CA MET A 116 -35.01 -4.89 12.18
C MET A 116 -33.69 -4.76 12.95
N ALA A 117 -33.45 -5.67 13.89
CA ALA A 117 -32.22 -5.72 14.68
C ALA A 117 -30.99 -5.99 13.80
N LYS A 118 -31.10 -6.91 12.83
CA LYS A 118 -30.01 -7.19 11.88
C LYS A 118 -29.68 -5.96 11.05
N ILE A 119 -30.68 -5.31 10.45
CA ILE A 119 -30.47 -4.13 9.61
C ILE A 119 -29.91 -2.96 10.42
N ALA A 120 -30.42 -2.75 11.64
CA ALA A 120 -29.91 -1.70 12.53
C ALA A 120 -28.46 -1.98 12.96
N LEU A 121 -28.09 -3.23 13.21
CA LEU A 121 -26.71 -3.62 13.56
C LEU A 121 -25.76 -3.55 12.37
N GLU A 122 -26.24 -3.86 11.17
CA GLU A 122 -25.50 -3.67 9.91
C GLU A 122 -25.17 -2.20 9.69
N LEU A 123 -26.18 -1.33 9.86
CA LEU A 123 -26.02 0.12 9.71
C LEU A 123 -25.22 0.77 10.85
N ALA A 124 -25.33 0.22 12.06
CA ALA A 124 -24.61 0.69 13.24
C ALA A 124 -23.21 0.05 13.39
N LEU A 125 -22.73 -0.70 12.40
CA LEU A 125 -21.42 -1.37 12.39
C LEU A 125 -21.19 -2.22 13.66
N ASN A 126 -22.14 -3.11 13.98
CA ASN A 126 -22.12 -3.98 15.17
C ASN A 126 -22.08 -3.24 16.53
N ASN A 127 -22.50 -1.98 16.59
CA ASN A 127 -22.66 -1.29 17.87
C ASN A 127 -24.10 -1.44 18.40
N SER A 128 -24.26 -2.16 19.52
CA SER A 128 -25.59 -2.46 20.09
C SER A 128 -26.31 -1.22 20.61
N THR A 129 -25.62 -0.27 21.27
CA THR A 129 -26.27 0.93 21.81
C THR A 129 -26.79 1.83 20.70
N LYS A 130 -25.99 2.01 19.65
CA LYS A 130 -26.37 2.79 18.47
C LYS A 130 -27.48 2.11 17.65
N ALA A 131 -27.44 0.79 17.53
CA ALA A 131 -28.53 0.03 16.90
C ALA A 131 -29.86 0.18 17.65
N ILE A 132 -29.85 0.13 18.98
CA ILE A 132 -31.05 0.32 19.82
C ILE A 132 -31.57 1.76 19.69
N GLU A 133 -30.68 2.76 19.71
CA GLU A 133 -31.04 4.16 19.52
C GLU A 133 -31.75 4.36 18.17
N MET A 134 -31.22 3.78 17.09
CA MET A 134 -31.81 3.84 15.75
C MET A 134 -33.15 3.10 15.68
N LEU A 135 -33.29 1.95 16.34
CA LEU A 135 -34.55 1.22 16.45
C LEU A 135 -35.60 1.98 17.25
N LEU A 136 -35.21 2.60 18.36
CA LEU A 136 -36.10 3.42 19.17
C LEU A 136 -36.55 4.67 18.40
N GLN A 137 -35.64 5.29 17.65
CA GLN A 137 -35.96 6.41 16.76
C GLN A 137 -36.90 6.00 15.62
N SER A 138 -36.76 4.77 15.12
CA SER A 138 -37.68 4.21 14.11
C SER A 138 -39.08 3.96 14.66
N GLN A 139 -39.20 3.68 15.96
CA GLN A 139 -40.47 3.39 16.64
C GLN A 139 -41.17 4.66 17.16
N SER A 140 -40.42 5.74 17.43
CA SER A 140 -40.93 7.01 17.95
C SER A 140 -41.46 7.98 16.88
N GLY A 141 -41.41 7.61 15.59
CA GLY A 141 -42.23 8.25 14.55
C GLY A 141 -41.58 9.40 13.78
N THR A 142 -40.25 9.52 13.77
CA THR A 142 -39.57 10.42 12.83
C THR A 142 -39.03 9.63 11.64
N ASP A 143 -39.43 9.99 10.42
CA ASP A 143 -38.86 9.86 9.05
C ASP A 143 -37.90 8.71 8.65
N PHE A 144 -37.22 8.06 9.57
CA PHE A 144 -36.35 6.90 9.38
C PHE A 144 -37.11 5.64 8.95
N ALA A 145 -38.35 5.46 9.42
CA ALA A 145 -39.21 4.36 8.97
C ALA A 145 -39.47 4.43 7.45
N ALA A 146 -39.60 5.63 6.88
CA ALA A 146 -39.79 5.81 5.44
C ALA A 146 -38.49 5.50 4.65
N GLY A 147 -37.32 5.89 5.19
CA GLY A 147 -36.03 5.57 4.59
C GLY A 147 -35.64 4.09 4.68
N LEU A 148 -36.10 3.38 5.72
CA LEU A 148 -35.84 1.96 5.87
C LEU A 148 -36.82 1.10 5.05
N GLN A 149 -38.07 1.56 4.94
CA GLN A 149 -39.07 0.90 4.09
C GLN A 149 -38.72 1.05 2.60
N SER A 150 -38.11 2.16 2.17
CA SER A 150 -37.64 2.32 0.78
C SER A 150 -36.47 1.39 0.42
N VAL A 151 -35.58 1.13 1.38
CA VAL A 151 -34.48 0.15 1.24
C VAL A 151 -35.03 -1.28 1.20
N ILE A 152 -36.04 -1.60 2.00
CA ILE A 152 -36.68 -2.92 2.01
C ILE A 152 -37.54 -3.16 0.75
N THR A 153 -38.16 -2.13 0.15
CA THR A 153 -39.04 -2.28 -1.01
C THR A 153 -38.38 -2.07 -2.37
N GLY A 154 -37.08 -1.78 -2.45
CA GLY A 154 -36.33 -1.77 -3.71
C GLY A 154 -36.92 -0.85 -4.80
N THR A 155 -37.47 0.30 -4.41
CA THR A 155 -38.01 1.29 -5.35
C THR A 155 -37.10 2.51 -5.39
N ASP A 156 -36.26 2.57 -6.43
CA ASP A 156 -35.57 3.77 -6.88
C ASP A 156 -36.58 4.90 -7.07
N ASN A 157 -36.52 5.91 -6.20
CA ASN A 157 -37.16 7.18 -6.45
C ASN A 157 -36.28 8.29 -5.88
N SER A 158 -35.41 8.81 -6.75
CA SER A 158 -34.81 10.13 -6.62
C SER A 158 -35.87 11.16 -6.24
N ASN A 159 -35.82 11.68 -5.02
CA ASN A 159 -36.34 13.00 -4.69
C ASN A 159 -35.67 13.52 -3.41
N ASN A 160 -34.73 14.42 -3.67
CA ASN A 160 -33.90 15.16 -2.73
C ASN A 160 -34.73 16.30 -2.08
N PRO A 161 -34.70 16.48 -0.74
CA PRO A 161 -34.86 17.81 -0.17
C PRO A 161 -33.61 18.20 0.61
N THR A 162 -33.04 19.32 0.18
CA THR A 162 -31.95 20.09 0.76
C THR A 162 -32.24 20.57 2.19
N LEU A 163 -31.27 20.48 3.12
CA LEU A 163 -31.07 21.48 4.19
C LEU A 163 -29.65 21.41 4.81
N PRO A 164 -29.02 22.56 5.21
CA PRO A 164 -27.62 22.65 5.62
C PRO A 164 -27.45 22.79 7.15
N SER A 165 -26.30 22.35 7.72
CA SER A 165 -25.75 22.81 9.02
C SER A 165 -24.55 21.94 9.44
N THR A 166 -23.32 22.48 9.48
CA THR A 166 -22.63 23.19 10.59
C THR A 166 -21.94 22.29 11.63
N SER A 167 -20.61 22.25 11.51
CA SER A 167 -19.53 22.36 12.52
C SER A 167 -19.64 21.67 13.90
N ASN A 168 -18.60 20.86 14.20
CA ASN A 168 -17.56 21.07 15.24
C ASN A 168 -17.26 19.86 16.16
N SER A 169 -15.97 19.80 16.56
CA SER A 169 -15.33 18.92 17.55
C SER A 169 -14.80 17.59 16.97
N THR A 170 -13.54 17.18 17.09
CA THR A 170 -12.63 17.19 18.25
C THR A 170 -11.14 17.11 17.83
N GLN A 171 -10.28 17.80 18.59
CA GLN A 171 -8.85 18.07 18.34
C GLN A 171 -7.85 16.96 18.72
N GLU A 172 -8.25 15.68 18.77
CA GLU A 172 -7.34 14.63 19.30
C GLU A 172 -6.58 13.81 18.23
N GLY A 173 -7.01 13.84 16.97
CA GLY A 173 -6.38 13.08 15.88
C GLY A 173 -5.10 13.69 15.29
N ALA A 174 -4.74 14.92 15.66
CA ALA A 174 -3.59 15.62 15.05
C ALA A 174 -2.23 15.07 15.54
N THR A 175 -2.15 14.63 16.79
CA THR A 175 -0.89 14.21 17.44
C THR A 175 -0.42 12.82 17.00
N LEU A 176 -1.35 11.88 16.80
CA LEU A 176 -1.07 10.53 16.30
C LEU A 176 -0.59 10.55 14.84
N ASN A 177 -1.21 11.39 14.01
CA ASN A 177 -0.80 11.55 12.61
C ASN A 177 0.62 12.10 12.47
N GLU A 178 1.06 12.97 13.38
CA GLU A 178 2.40 13.54 13.39
C GLU A 178 3.46 12.52 13.88
N GLN A 179 3.11 11.67 14.86
CA GLN A 179 3.95 10.54 15.28
C GLN A 179 4.13 9.48 14.18
N ILE A 180 3.07 9.15 13.44
CA ILE A 180 3.15 8.19 12.33
C ILE A 180 4.05 8.75 11.21
N LYS A 181 3.91 10.03 10.87
CA LYS A 181 4.76 10.69 9.86
C LYS A 181 6.23 10.71 10.24
N SER A 182 6.56 10.98 11.51
CA SER A 182 7.95 11.03 11.97
C SER A 182 8.62 9.64 11.96
N ARG A 183 7.90 8.58 12.37
CA ARG A 183 8.39 7.20 12.27
C ARG A 183 8.66 6.78 10.83
N LEU A 184 7.72 7.05 9.93
CA LEU A 184 7.87 6.73 8.51
C LEU A 184 9.09 7.46 7.90
N LYS A 185 9.30 8.72 8.27
CA LYS A 185 10.44 9.50 7.78
C LYS A 185 11.78 8.92 8.27
N ASN A 186 11.87 8.54 9.53
CA ASN A 186 13.08 7.93 10.10
C ASN A 186 13.40 6.57 9.44
N GLU A 187 12.37 5.77 9.15
CA GLU A 187 12.57 4.45 8.52
C GLU A 187 13.03 4.58 7.06
N VAL A 188 12.47 5.53 6.31
CA VAL A 188 12.94 5.85 4.95
C VAL A 188 14.38 6.37 4.95
N GLU A 189 14.76 7.20 5.93
CA GLU A 189 16.12 7.70 6.05
C GLU A 189 17.13 6.60 6.41
N ALA A 190 16.75 5.69 7.31
CA ALA A 190 17.56 4.52 7.66
C ALA A 190 17.79 3.60 6.45
N MET A 191 16.75 3.33 5.67
CA MET A 191 16.87 2.53 4.44
C MET A 191 17.81 3.20 3.42
N LYS A 192 17.66 4.52 3.23
CA LYS A 192 18.54 5.28 2.32
C LYS A 192 19.99 5.30 2.79
N ALA A 193 20.23 5.37 4.09
CA ALA A 193 21.57 5.28 4.67
C ALA A 193 22.20 3.90 4.44
N TYR A 194 21.41 2.83 4.58
CA TYR A 194 21.83 1.47 4.28
C TYR A 194 22.21 1.30 2.80
N ASP A 195 21.39 1.82 1.87
CA ASP A 195 21.68 1.74 0.43
C ASP A 195 22.97 2.49 0.06
N ARG A 196 23.21 3.66 0.67
CA ARG A 196 24.46 4.40 0.48
C ARG A 196 25.67 3.61 0.98
N PHE A 197 25.58 3.02 2.17
CA PHE A 197 26.66 2.22 2.73
C PHE A 197 26.93 0.95 1.92
N ALA A 198 25.88 0.30 1.40
CA ALA A 198 25.99 -0.88 0.56
C ALA A 198 26.65 -0.57 -0.80
N GLN A 199 26.46 0.64 -1.34
CA GLN A 199 27.13 1.10 -2.57
C GLN A 199 28.64 1.26 -2.34
N ASP A 200 29.05 1.96 -1.27
CA ASP A 200 30.46 2.14 -0.91
C ASP A 200 31.20 0.80 -0.74
N LEU A 201 30.53 -0.24 -0.21
CA LEU A 201 31.16 -1.55 0.01
C LEU A 201 31.39 -2.37 -1.28
N THR A 202 30.78 -2.00 -2.40
CA THR A 202 30.80 -2.79 -3.65
C THR A 202 31.68 -2.23 -4.76
N GLU A 203 32.21 -1.01 -4.61
CA GLU A 203 32.95 -0.31 -5.67
C GLU A 203 34.49 -0.39 -5.53
N GLU A 204 35.04 -0.70 -4.34
CA GLU A 204 36.48 -0.49 -4.08
C GLU A 204 37.47 -1.58 -4.53
N ASP A 205 37.05 -2.79 -4.94
CA ASP A 205 38.04 -3.85 -5.24
C ASP A 205 38.62 -3.82 -6.68
N ASP A 206 37.92 -3.21 -7.64
CA ASP A 206 38.31 -3.18 -9.06
C ASP A 206 38.75 -1.77 -9.54
N GLU A 207 38.58 -0.72 -8.73
CA GLU A 207 38.88 0.68 -9.10
C GLU A 207 40.37 1.07 -8.92
N TYR A 208 41.18 0.19 -8.32
CA TYR A 208 42.63 0.40 -8.15
C TYR A 208 43.49 0.03 -9.36
N LEU A 209 42.89 -0.31 -10.50
CA LEU A 209 43.62 -0.71 -11.71
C LEU A 209 43.57 0.38 -12.78
N ASP A 210 44.25 1.50 -12.51
CA ASP A 210 44.36 2.67 -13.41
C ASP A 210 45.06 2.37 -14.74
N LEU A 211 45.72 1.20 -14.86
CA LEU A 211 46.56 0.85 -15.98
C LEU A 211 46.11 -0.46 -16.63
N THR A 212 45.88 -0.42 -17.94
CA THR A 212 45.67 -1.65 -18.72
C THR A 212 46.98 -2.45 -18.80
N LEU A 213 46.88 -3.78 -18.90
CA LEU A 213 48.02 -4.71 -18.93
C LEU A 213 49.13 -4.27 -19.90
N ASP A 214 48.74 -3.84 -21.10
CA ASP A 214 49.65 -3.43 -22.16
C ASP A 214 50.43 -2.17 -21.80
N GLN A 215 49.83 -1.28 -21.01
CA GLN A 215 50.46 -0.04 -20.56
C GLN A 215 51.42 -0.30 -19.39
N GLU A 216 51.09 -1.20 -18.47
CA GLU A 216 51.97 -1.65 -17.38
C GLU A 216 53.25 -2.30 -17.94
N GLU A 217 53.09 -3.17 -18.94
CA GLU A 217 54.20 -3.84 -19.62
C GLU A 217 55.15 -2.84 -20.29
N GLN A 218 54.59 -1.84 -21.00
CA GLN A 218 55.40 -0.78 -21.62
C GLN A 218 56.18 0.04 -20.59
N LEU A 219 55.57 0.30 -19.43
CA LEU A 219 56.18 1.08 -18.35
C LEU A 219 57.29 0.28 -17.65
N LEU A 220 57.08 -1.02 -17.44
CA LEU A 220 58.10 -1.96 -16.95
C LEU A 220 59.28 -2.08 -17.92
N PHE A 221 59.04 -2.19 -19.22
CA PHE A 221 60.12 -2.20 -20.23
C PHE A 221 60.93 -0.92 -20.23
N GLN A 222 60.28 0.24 -20.11
CA GLN A 222 60.97 1.51 -19.98
C GLN A 222 61.79 1.55 -18.69
N TYR A 223 61.22 1.12 -17.56
CA TYR A 223 61.92 1.12 -16.27
C TYR A 223 63.14 0.21 -16.27
N ILE A 224 63.04 -1.01 -16.81
CA ILE A 224 64.17 -1.94 -16.98
C ILE A 224 65.27 -1.30 -17.82
N LYS A 225 64.91 -0.61 -18.91
CA LYS A 225 65.85 0.11 -19.77
C LYS A 225 66.56 1.29 -19.06
N TYR A 226 65.95 1.87 -18.04
CA TYR A 226 66.53 2.95 -17.23
C TYR A 226 67.33 2.45 -16.02
N VAL A 227 67.21 1.17 -15.67
CA VAL A 227 67.89 0.56 -14.52
C VAL A 227 69.18 -0.20 -14.93
N ASP A 228 69.34 -0.51 -16.23
CA ASP A 228 70.64 -0.83 -16.85
C ASP A 228 71.37 0.44 -17.34
#